data_AF-A0A9E3SX88-F1
#
_entry.id   AF-A0A9E3SX88-F1
#
_cell.length_a   1.000
_cell.length_b   1.000
_cell.length_c   1.000
_cell.angle_alpha   90.00
_cell.angle_beta   90.00
_cell.angle_gamma   90.00
#
_symmetry.space_group_name_H-M   'P 1'
#
loop_
_entity.id
_entity.type
_entity.pdbx_description
1 polymer ?
#
loop_
_entity_poly.entity_id
_entity_poly.type
_entity_poly.pdbx_seq_one_letter_code
_entity_poly.pdbx_strand_id
1 'polypeptide(L)'
;MPFRKISLLLLIGGLLVLVVGSGLWLATPQVVEAQCGSQASSCKNCHEVQGQLPINNDGTSWHESHAFGDFCYMCHAGNPQATEIDAAHTGIVAPLSDIDAACQQCHAGDLAERAQVYATILGVEPGSGSGGSTQTAATNESTSETPASSEQAAPSASVVEQPAATTLVHAEMVVNDPNMVDYVQRYDEIVLG
;
A
#
# COMPACT_ATOMS: atom_id res chain seq x y z
N MET A 1 -42.59 -54.70 -0.32
CA MET A 1 -42.25 -53.52 -1.16
C MET A 1 -42.36 -52.13 -0.50
N PRO A 2 -42.83 -51.91 0.74
CA PRO A 2 -42.91 -50.56 1.32
C PRO A 2 -41.53 -50.01 1.76
N PHE A 3 -40.62 -50.89 2.20
CA PHE A 3 -39.27 -50.52 2.64
C PHE A 3 -38.42 -49.86 1.55
N ARG A 4 -38.55 -50.30 0.29
CA ARG A 4 -37.82 -49.67 -0.85
C ARG A 4 -38.32 -48.26 -1.15
N LYS A 5 -39.62 -48.00 -0.94
CA LYS A 5 -40.21 -46.66 -1.12
C LYS A 5 -39.79 -45.71 0.01
N ILE A 6 -39.72 -46.21 1.25
CA ILE A 6 -39.24 -45.45 2.41
C ILE A 6 -37.76 -45.10 2.25
N SER A 7 -36.92 -46.05 1.82
CA SER A 7 -35.50 -45.78 1.55
C SER A 7 -35.29 -44.75 0.44
N LEU A 8 -36.07 -44.82 -0.64
CA LEU A 8 -36.01 -43.84 -1.73
C LEU A 8 -36.41 -42.43 -1.27
N LEU A 9 -37.47 -42.32 -0.47
CA LEU A 9 -37.93 -41.04 0.08
C LEU A 9 -36.90 -40.41 1.04
N LEU A 10 -36.21 -41.22 1.84
CA LEU A 10 -35.13 -40.74 2.71
C LEU A 10 -33.91 -40.26 1.92
N LEU A 11 -33.54 -40.93 0.82
CA LEU A 11 -32.45 -40.50 -0.05
C LEU A 11 -32.76 -39.18 -0.76
N ILE A 12 -33.96 -39.04 -1.31
CA ILE A 12 -34.39 -37.81 -1.98
C ILE A 12 -34.50 -36.67 -0.97
N GLY A 13 -35.10 -36.91 0.21
CA GLY A 13 -35.19 -35.92 1.27
C GLY A 13 -33.81 -35.48 1.77
N GLY A 14 -32.88 -36.41 1.97
CA GLY A 14 -31.51 -36.12 2.37
C GLY A 14 -30.76 -35.26 1.34
N LEU A 15 -30.88 -35.60 0.05
CA LEU A 15 -30.26 -34.82 -1.03
C LEU A 15 -30.85 -33.40 -1.09
N LEU A 16 -32.16 -33.26 -0.94
CA LEU A 16 -32.85 -31.97 -0.99
C LEU A 16 -32.43 -31.07 0.19
N VAL A 17 -32.31 -31.63 1.40
CA VAL A 17 -31.76 -30.92 2.57
C VAL A 17 -30.31 -30.51 2.34
N LEU A 18 -29.49 -31.36 1.71
CA LEU A 18 -28.09 -31.05 1.42
C LEU A 18 -27.96 -29.91 0.42
N VAL A 19 -28.76 -29.92 -0.66
CA VAL A 19 -28.77 -28.88 -1.69
C VAL A 19 -29.29 -27.55 -1.15
N VAL A 20 -30.39 -27.57 -0.37
CA VAL A 20 -30.94 -26.35 0.22
C VAL A 20 -30.02 -25.81 1.30
N GLY A 21 -29.47 -26.68 2.16
CA GLY A 21 -28.53 -26.27 3.21
C GLY A 21 -27.24 -25.68 2.65
N SER A 22 -26.66 -26.29 1.60
CA SER A 22 -25.47 -25.74 0.93
C SER A 22 -25.79 -24.47 0.14
N GLY A 23 -26.95 -24.40 -0.51
CA GLY A 23 -27.40 -23.19 -1.20
C GLY A 23 -27.60 -22.02 -0.23
N LEU A 24 -28.21 -22.24 0.93
CA LEU A 24 -28.33 -21.21 1.98
C LEU A 24 -26.95 -20.83 2.54
N TRP A 25 -26.04 -21.78 2.72
CA TRP A 25 -24.68 -21.51 3.19
C TRP A 25 -23.90 -20.63 2.20
N LEU A 26 -23.98 -20.96 0.90
CA LEU A 26 -23.35 -20.19 -0.18
C LEU A 26 -24.02 -18.83 -0.43
N ALA A 27 -25.30 -18.70 -0.10
CA ALA A 27 -26.05 -17.44 -0.22
C ALA A 27 -25.84 -16.49 0.96
N THR A 28 -25.20 -16.92 2.05
CA THR A 28 -24.77 -15.98 3.09
C THR A 28 -23.56 -15.21 2.59
N PRO A 29 -23.65 -13.88 2.38
CA PRO A 29 -22.46 -13.09 2.08
C PRO A 29 -21.51 -13.24 3.27
N GLN A 30 -20.38 -13.91 3.03
CA GLN A 30 -19.29 -13.88 3.98
C GLN A 30 -18.75 -12.46 3.93
N VAL A 31 -18.67 -11.81 5.09
CA VAL A 31 -17.85 -10.60 5.22
C VAL A 31 -16.42 -11.07 5.03
N VAL A 32 -15.92 -10.98 3.80
CA VAL A 32 -14.48 -10.97 3.57
C VAL A 32 -14.01 -9.72 4.26
N GLU A 33 -13.37 -9.88 5.43
CA GLU A 33 -12.43 -8.90 5.93
C GLU A 33 -11.31 -8.79 4.88
N ALA A 34 -11.56 -8.05 3.81
CA ALA A 34 -10.48 -7.32 3.19
C ALA A 34 -10.00 -6.35 4.28
N GLN A 35 -9.00 -6.75 5.06
CA GLN A 35 -8.17 -5.81 5.80
C GLN A 35 -7.33 -4.98 4.82
N CYS A 36 -8.01 -4.29 3.92
CA CYS A 36 -7.46 -3.21 3.11
C CYS A 36 -8.36 -1.99 3.33
N GLY A 37 -8.40 -1.53 4.58
CA GLY A 37 -8.89 -0.21 4.95
C GLY A 37 -7.96 0.93 4.49
N SER A 38 -7.18 0.72 3.44
CA SER A 38 -6.54 1.76 2.64
C SER A 38 -6.58 1.28 1.20
N GLN A 39 -7.24 2.05 0.34
CA GLN A 39 -7.31 1.92 -1.11
C GLN A 39 -6.06 1.27 -1.72
N ALA A 40 -6.05 -0.04 -1.97
CA ALA A 40 -4.89 -0.70 -2.55
C ALA A 40 -4.68 -0.15 -3.98
N SER A 41 -3.55 0.50 -4.22
CA SER A 41 -3.15 1.02 -5.52
C SER A 41 -3.02 -0.11 -6.53
N SER A 42 -3.19 0.23 -7.80
CA SER A 42 -2.88 -0.67 -8.91
C SER A 42 -1.41 -1.13 -8.87
N CYS A 43 -0.50 -0.29 -8.36
CA CYS A 43 0.90 -0.63 -8.17
C CYS A 43 1.06 -1.85 -7.25
N LYS A 44 0.51 -1.79 -6.04
CA LYS A 44 0.59 -2.89 -5.06
C LYS A 44 -0.15 -4.13 -5.54
N ASN A 45 -1.30 -3.96 -6.20
CA ASN A 45 -2.04 -5.09 -6.76
C ASN A 45 -1.22 -5.88 -7.80
N CYS A 46 -0.58 -5.20 -8.75
CA CYS A 46 0.22 -5.89 -9.78
C CYS A 46 1.57 -6.39 -9.24
N HIS A 47 2.29 -5.56 -8.50
CA HIS A 47 3.66 -5.88 -8.10
C HIS A 47 3.74 -6.84 -6.92
N GLU A 48 2.81 -6.74 -5.97
CA GLU A 48 2.88 -7.48 -4.71
C GLU A 48 1.85 -8.60 -4.64
N VAL A 49 0.58 -8.30 -4.92
CA VAL A 49 -0.50 -9.31 -4.83
C VAL A 49 -0.39 -10.31 -5.97
N GLN A 50 -0.19 -9.84 -7.20
CA GLN A 50 0.04 -10.70 -8.36
C GLN A 50 1.52 -11.12 -8.50
N GLY A 51 2.41 -10.50 -7.74
CA GLY A 51 3.82 -10.89 -7.67
C GLY A 51 4.62 -10.59 -8.95
N GLN A 52 4.23 -9.60 -9.76
CA GLN A 52 4.95 -9.27 -10.99
C GLN A 52 6.32 -8.64 -10.72
N LEU A 53 6.47 -7.90 -9.61
CA LEU A 53 7.75 -7.38 -9.12
C LEU A 53 7.63 -7.13 -7.60
N PRO A 54 7.68 -8.18 -6.76
CA PRO A 54 7.44 -8.03 -5.33
C PRO A 54 8.67 -7.41 -4.66
N ILE A 55 8.57 -6.15 -4.25
CA ILE A 55 9.66 -5.34 -3.68
C ILE A 55 9.48 -5.01 -2.21
N ASN A 56 8.28 -5.17 -1.64
CA ASN A 56 8.05 -4.88 -0.22
C ASN A 56 8.89 -5.74 0.74
N ASN A 57 9.44 -6.86 0.27
CA ASN A 57 10.28 -7.77 1.03
C ASN A 57 11.54 -8.14 0.24
N ASP A 58 12.05 -7.21 -0.59
CA ASP A 58 13.29 -7.42 -1.36
C ASP A 58 14.56 -7.42 -0.48
N GLY A 59 14.40 -7.25 0.83
CA GLY A 59 15.49 -7.18 1.81
C GLY A 59 16.19 -5.82 1.81
N THR A 60 15.63 -4.82 1.11
CA THR A 60 16.08 -3.45 1.18
C THR A 60 15.28 -2.71 2.24
N SER A 61 15.97 -2.01 3.15
CA SER A 61 15.31 -1.19 4.15
C SER A 61 14.52 -0.01 3.54
N TRP A 62 14.82 0.37 2.30
CA TRP A 62 14.15 1.45 1.58
C TRP A 62 12.69 1.14 1.25
N HIS A 63 12.41 0.01 0.58
CA HIS A 63 11.03 -0.35 0.24
C HIS A 63 10.22 -0.75 1.47
N GLU A 64 10.85 -1.43 2.44
CA GLU A 64 10.20 -1.84 3.68
C GLU A 64 9.67 -0.66 4.51
N SER A 65 10.39 0.47 4.51
CA SER A 65 10.07 1.64 5.35
C SER A 65 8.71 2.27 5.05
N HIS A 66 8.19 2.13 3.82
CA HIS A 66 6.89 2.68 3.41
C HIS A 66 5.93 1.63 2.82
N ALA A 67 6.32 0.35 2.80
CA ALA A 67 5.51 -0.76 2.30
C ALA A 67 4.16 -0.89 3.01
N PHE A 68 4.06 -0.43 4.26
CA PHE A 68 2.85 -0.52 5.08
C PHE A 68 1.66 0.27 4.53
N GLY A 69 1.90 1.37 3.79
CA GLY A 69 0.87 2.35 3.47
C GLY A 69 0.51 2.47 1.98
N ASP A 70 1.04 1.59 1.13
CA ASP A 70 0.79 1.63 -0.31
C ASP A 70 1.17 2.98 -0.97
N PHE A 71 2.38 3.42 -0.67
CA PHE A 71 2.91 4.73 -1.08
C PHE A 71 3.88 4.64 -2.27
N CYS A 72 3.78 3.59 -3.09
CA CYS A 72 4.68 3.39 -4.24
C CYS A 72 4.74 4.63 -5.13
N TYR A 73 3.57 5.21 -5.41
CA TYR A 73 3.43 6.39 -6.26
C TYR A 73 3.99 7.68 -5.65
N MET A 74 4.18 7.75 -4.33
CA MET A 74 4.80 8.93 -3.73
C MET A 74 6.29 8.99 -4.09
N CYS A 75 6.98 7.85 -4.14
CA CYS A 75 8.40 7.80 -4.52
C CYS A 75 8.63 7.67 -6.02
N HIS A 76 7.72 6.98 -6.73
CA HIS A 76 7.87 6.64 -8.14
C HIS A 76 6.94 7.43 -9.07
N ALA A 77 6.08 8.30 -8.55
CA ALA A 77 4.98 8.92 -9.31
C ALA A 77 4.07 7.86 -9.99
N GLY A 78 3.49 8.19 -11.14
CA GLY A 78 2.52 7.33 -11.82
C GLY A 78 1.10 7.46 -11.27
N ASN A 79 0.19 6.70 -11.87
CA ASN A 79 -1.22 6.73 -11.51
C ASN A 79 -1.62 5.48 -10.69
N PRO A 80 -1.78 5.61 -9.36
CA PRO A 80 -2.11 4.48 -8.50
C PRO A 80 -3.54 3.96 -8.67
N GLN A 81 -4.38 4.62 -9.46
CA GLN A 81 -5.77 4.25 -9.71
C GLN A 81 -6.00 3.62 -11.09
N ALA A 82 -5.02 3.69 -11.99
CA ALA A 82 -5.15 3.15 -13.33
C ALA A 82 -5.01 1.62 -13.33
N THR A 83 -5.93 0.91 -13.98
CA THR A 83 -5.90 -0.55 -14.10
C THR A 83 -5.08 -1.03 -15.31
N GLU A 84 -4.87 -0.17 -16.29
CA GLU A 84 -4.05 -0.44 -17.47
C GLU A 84 -2.60 -0.06 -17.21
N ILE A 85 -1.68 -0.96 -17.57
CA ILE A 85 -0.24 -0.83 -17.24
C ILE A 85 0.37 0.49 -17.77
N ASP A 86 0.07 0.85 -19.01
CA ASP A 86 0.63 2.06 -19.63
C ASP A 86 0.10 3.33 -18.95
N ALA A 87 -1.16 3.34 -18.53
CA ALA A 87 -1.76 4.46 -17.81
C ALA A 87 -1.23 4.55 -16.37
N ALA A 88 -1.01 3.42 -15.70
CA ALA A 88 -0.41 3.37 -14.37
C ALA A 88 1.04 3.86 -14.37
N HIS A 89 1.80 3.53 -15.41
CA HIS A 89 3.21 3.88 -15.54
C HIS A 89 3.48 5.24 -16.20
N THR A 90 2.44 5.94 -16.65
CA THR A 90 2.60 7.28 -17.24
C THR A 90 3.17 8.23 -16.19
N GLY A 91 4.31 8.85 -16.51
CA GLY A 91 4.96 9.82 -15.62
C GLY A 91 5.74 9.21 -14.46
N ILE A 92 6.00 7.88 -14.46
CA ILE A 92 6.88 7.28 -13.46
C ILE A 92 8.28 7.87 -13.55
N VAL A 93 8.86 8.12 -12.39
CA VAL A 93 10.21 8.67 -12.22
C VAL A 93 11.09 7.72 -11.41
N ALA A 94 12.40 7.92 -11.51
CA ALA A 94 13.35 7.29 -10.61
C ALA A 94 13.08 7.76 -9.17
N PRO A 95 13.27 6.91 -8.15
CA PRO A 95 13.10 7.32 -6.76
C PRO A 95 14.02 8.50 -6.45
N LEU A 96 13.56 9.38 -5.55
CA LEU A 96 14.28 10.59 -5.12
C LEU A 96 14.54 11.63 -6.21
N SER A 97 13.93 11.53 -7.40
CA SER A 97 14.06 12.56 -8.44
C SER A 97 13.41 13.89 -8.04
N ASP A 98 12.36 13.83 -7.23
CA ASP A 98 11.68 14.99 -6.64
C ASP A 98 11.37 14.69 -5.17
N ILE A 99 12.29 15.10 -4.30
CA ILE A 99 12.20 14.83 -2.86
C ILE A 99 11.10 15.65 -2.19
N ASP A 100 10.76 16.82 -2.73
CA ASP A 100 9.69 17.66 -2.21
C ASP A 100 8.33 17.01 -2.47
N ALA A 101 8.06 16.61 -3.72
CA ALA A 101 6.83 15.91 -4.08
C ALA A 101 6.70 14.56 -3.35
N ALA A 102 7.81 13.84 -3.18
CA ALA A 102 7.79 12.50 -2.59
C ALA A 102 7.65 12.48 -1.07
N CYS A 103 8.18 13.48 -0.37
CA CYS A 103 8.38 13.38 1.09
C CYS A 103 7.70 14.50 1.89
N GLN A 104 7.54 15.70 1.34
CA GLN A 104 7.19 16.91 2.12
C GLN A 104 5.87 16.79 2.88
N GLN A 105 4.92 16.03 2.35
CA GLN A 105 3.60 15.85 2.96
C GLN A 105 3.64 15.21 4.35
N CYS A 106 4.66 14.40 4.64
CA CYS A 106 4.86 13.77 5.94
C CYS A 106 6.14 14.24 6.64
N HIS A 107 7.15 14.67 5.88
CA HIS A 107 8.49 14.98 6.33
C HIS A 107 8.89 16.43 6.09
N ALA A 108 8.00 17.40 6.35
CA ALA A 108 8.28 18.82 6.11
C ALA A 108 9.48 19.37 6.91
N GLY A 109 9.80 18.77 8.07
CA GLY A 109 10.87 19.24 8.96
C GLY A 109 12.22 18.53 8.78
N ASP A 110 12.24 17.34 8.18
CA ASP A 110 13.41 16.45 8.12
C ASP A 110 13.61 15.81 6.73
N LEU A 111 13.02 16.42 5.70
CA LEU A 111 13.01 15.93 4.32
C LEU A 111 14.40 15.57 3.80
N ALA A 112 15.34 16.52 3.83
CA ALA A 112 16.67 16.35 3.28
C ALA A 112 17.47 15.27 4.01
N GLU A 113 17.36 15.22 5.34
CA GLU A 113 18.04 14.22 6.17
C GLU A 113 17.54 12.80 5.84
N ARG A 114 16.22 12.63 5.71
CA ARG A 114 15.63 11.33 5.35
C ARG A 114 15.94 10.93 3.92
N ALA A 115 15.84 11.85 2.97
CA ALA A 115 16.18 11.57 1.57
C ALA A 115 17.64 11.12 1.43
N GLN A 116 18.57 11.70 2.22
CA GLN A 116 19.98 11.33 2.19
C GLN A 116 20.24 9.88 2.62
N VAL A 117 19.49 9.35 3.59
CA VAL A 117 19.61 7.94 4.02
C VAL A 117 19.39 7.02 2.83
N TYR A 118 18.35 7.29 2.05
CA TYR A 118 17.98 6.47 0.91
C TYR A 118 18.86 6.70 -0.31
N ALA A 119 19.28 7.95 -0.54
CA ALA A 119 20.26 8.29 -1.56
C ALA A 119 21.57 7.52 -1.36
N THR A 120 22.02 7.39 -0.10
CA THR A 120 23.20 6.60 0.26
C THR A 120 23.02 5.11 -0.04
N ILE A 121 21.86 4.54 0.30
CA ILE A 121 21.53 3.12 0.01
C ILE A 121 21.50 2.87 -1.49
N LEU A 122 20.95 3.82 -2.27
CA LEU A 122 20.78 3.71 -3.72
C LEU A 122 22.03 4.12 -4.51
N GLY A 123 23.03 4.73 -3.87
CA GLY A 123 24.22 5.26 -4.54
C GLY A 123 23.90 6.43 -5.49
N VAL A 124 22.88 7.23 -5.18
CA VAL A 124 22.46 8.39 -5.97
C VAL A 124 22.57 9.67 -5.14
N GLU A 125 22.52 10.83 -5.80
CA GLU A 125 22.40 12.12 -5.12
C GLU A 125 20.89 12.47 -4.98
N PRO A 126 20.41 12.98 -3.84
CA PRO A 126 19.01 13.42 -3.72
C PRO A 126 18.65 14.46 -4.79
N GLY A 127 17.49 14.31 -5.44
CA GLY A 127 17.06 15.19 -6.54
C GLY A 127 17.80 14.94 -7.86
N SER A 128 18.81 14.07 -7.90
CA SER A 128 19.42 13.63 -9.15
C SER A 128 18.57 12.52 -9.74
N GLY A 129 17.61 12.89 -10.58
CA GLY A 129 16.77 11.96 -11.36
C GLY A 129 17.54 11.14 -12.41
N SER A 130 18.79 10.77 -12.15
CA SER A 130 19.60 9.99 -13.09
C SER A 130 19.30 8.49 -12.93
N GLY A 131 18.35 8.00 -13.73
CA GLY A 131 18.10 6.58 -13.90
C GLY A 131 19.34 5.82 -14.38
N GLY A 132 19.58 4.65 -13.79
CA GLY A 132 20.61 3.73 -14.26
C GLY A 132 21.00 2.68 -13.24
N SER A 133 20.33 1.53 -13.28
CA SER A 133 20.79 0.31 -12.62
C SER A 133 22.22 -0.02 -13.06
N THR A 134 23.14 -0.18 -12.10
CA THR A 134 24.26 -1.11 -12.21
C THR A 134 24.61 -1.56 -10.79
N GLN A 135 24.14 -2.77 -10.42
CA GLN A 135 24.74 -3.51 -9.32
C GLN A 135 26.22 -3.72 -9.64
N THR A 136 27.10 -3.08 -8.88
CA THR A 136 28.48 -3.54 -8.72
C THR A 136 28.70 -3.80 -7.25
N ALA A 137 28.86 -5.08 -6.92
CA ALA A 137 29.25 -5.56 -5.62
C ALA A 137 30.62 -4.93 -5.23
N ALA A 138 30.63 -4.18 -4.15
CA ALA A 138 31.84 -3.78 -3.46
C ALA A 138 31.77 -4.30 -2.03
N THR A 139 32.47 -5.41 -1.81
CA THR A 139 33.05 -5.82 -0.53
C THR A 139 33.60 -4.60 0.21
N ASN A 140 33.19 -4.39 1.46
CA ASN A 140 33.99 -3.66 2.41
C ASN A 140 33.87 -4.29 3.80
N GLU A 141 34.98 -4.91 4.17
CA GLU A 141 35.52 -5.01 5.51
C GLU A 141 35.39 -3.65 6.22
N SER A 142 34.75 -3.60 7.40
CA SER A 142 34.81 -2.42 8.25
C SER A 142 34.90 -2.83 9.71
N THR A 143 36.07 -2.51 10.26
CA THR A 143 36.50 -2.57 11.64
C THR A 143 35.51 -1.88 12.59
N SER A 144 35.16 -2.58 13.66
CA SER A 144 34.41 -2.05 14.80
C SER A 144 35.24 -1.09 15.63
N GLU A 145 34.72 0.10 15.93
CA GLU A 145 34.97 0.78 17.20
C GLU A 145 33.68 1.46 17.71
N THR A 146 33.29 1.03 18.91
CA THR A 146 32.24 1.55 19.81
C THR A 146 32.92 2.59 20.73
N PRO A 147 32.27 3.70 21.15
CA PRO A 147 31.62 3.66 22.47
C PRO A 147 30.37 4.55 22.70
N ALA A 148 29.50 3.99 23.55
CA ALA A 148 28.85 4.58 24.75
C ALA A 148 27.82 5.73 24.65
N SER A 149 26.56 5.32 24.85
CA SER A 149 25.63 5.67 25.94
C SER A 149 25.56 7.13 26.45
N SER A 150 24.36 7.71 26.34
CA SER A 150 23.83 8.70 27.28
C SER A 150 22.30 8.61 27.30
N GLU A 151 21.76 8.10 28.40
CA GLU A 151 20.37 8.22 28.82
C GLU A 151 19.95 9.69 28.94
N GLN A 152 18.80 10.09 28.37
CA GLN A 152 18.03 11.23 28.89
C GLN A 152 16.53 11.11 28.62
N ALA A 153 15.76 11.53 29.62
CA ALA A 153 14.37 11.22 29.93
C ALA A 153 13.30 11.71 28.93
N ALA A 154 12.22 10.94 28.87
CA ALA A 154 10.96 11.25 28.20
C ALA A 154 10.13 12.31 28.96
N PRO A 155 9.41 13.20 28.25
CA PRO A 155 8.26 13.88 28.80
C PRO A 155 6.95 13.21 28.36
N SER A 156 6.07 13.00 29.34
CA SER A 156 4.69 12.55 29.18
C SER A 156 3.87 13.48 28.28
N ALA A 157 3.20 12.92 27.28
CA ALA A 157 2.20 13.62 26.49
C ALA A 157 0.79 13.19 26.92
N SER A 158 -0.01 14.19 27.28
CA SER A 158 -1.39 14.09 27.72
C SER A 158 -2.31 13.50 26.65
N VAL A 159 -3.19 12.61 27.10
CA VAL A 159 -4.35 12.11 26.34
C VAL A 159 -5.31 13.27 26.11
N VAL A 160 -5.56 13.61 24.84
CA VAL A 160 -6.68 14.45 24.43
C VAL A 160 -7.73 13.52 23.83
N GLU A 161 -8.91 13.48 24.45
CA GLU A 161 -10.07 12.73 23.99
C GLU A 161 -10.55 13.25 22.63
N GLN A 162 -10.73 12.32 21.69
CA GLN A 162 -11.37 12.56 20.40
C GLN A 162 -12.90 12.38 20.54
N PRO A 163 -13.73 13.34 20.13
CA PRO A 163 -15.18 13.16 20.18
C PRO A 163 -15.65 12.19 19.09
N ALA A 164 -16.65 11.39 19.47
CA ALA A 164 -17.24 10.30 18.72
C ALA A 164 -17.75 10.69 17.33
N ALA A 165 -17.37 9.88 16.33
CA ALA A 165 -17.91 9.93 14.98
C ALA A 165 -19.43 9.64 15.01
N THR A 166 -20.20 10.59 14.50
CA THR A 166 -21.64 10.47 14.29
C THR A 166 -21.88 10.16 12.81
N THR A 167 -22.69 9.12 12.59
CA THR A 167 -23.45 8.80 11.36
C THR A 167 -22.67 8.27 10.15
N LEU A 168 -22.81 6.95 9.96
CA LEU A 168 -22.64 6.25 8.69
C LEU A 168 -23.59 6.83 7.63
N VAL A 169 -23.03 7.54 6.66
CA VAL A 169 -23.67 7.75 5.37
C VAL A 169 -22.91 6.95 4.33
N HIS A 170 -23.68 6.18 3.57
CA HIS A 170 -23.33 5.34 2.44
C HIS A 170 -22.16 5.92 1.62
N ALA A 171 -20.99 5.26 1.64
CA ALA A 171 -19.86 5.64 0.79
C ALA A 171 -20.10 5.11 -0.62
N GLU A 172 -20.94 5.80 -1.39
CA GLU A 172 -20.92 5.74 -2.84
C GLU A 172 -19.68 6.49 -3.32
N MET A 173 -18.77 5.81 -4.03
CA MET A 173 -17.60 6.43 -4.64
C MET A 173 -18.08 7.36 -5.76
N VAL A 174 -18.24 8.65 -5.45
CA VAL A 174 -18.57 9.68 -6.43
C VAL A 174 -17.31 9.95 -7.26
N VAL A 175 -17.29 9.44 -8.49
CA VAL A 175 -16.16 9.55 -9.46
C VAL A 175 -15.88 11.01 -9.90
N ASN A 176 -16.66 11.98 -9.44
CA ASN A 176 -16.44 13.41 -9.65
C ASN A 176 -16.84 14.22 -8.40
N ASP A 177 -16.32 13.86 -7.23
CA ASP A 177 -16.51 14.68 -6.03
C ASP A 177 -15.68 15.97 -6.18
N PRO A 178 -16.28 17.18 -6.18
CA PRO A 178 -15.54 18.44 -6.21
C PRO A 178 -14.62 18.64 -4.98
N ASN A 179 -14.73 17.79 -3.96
CA ASN A 179 -13.85 17.76 -2.80
C ASN A 179 -12.74 16.68 -2.91
N MET A 180 -12.74 15.85 -3.96
CA MET A 180 -11.62 14.95 -4.26
C MET A 180 -10.48 15.75 -4.88
N VAL A 181 -9.26 15.53 -4.38
CA VAL A 181 -8.08 16.18 -4.92
C VAL A 181 -7.71 15.51 -6.24
N ASP A 182 -7.83 16.26 -7.34
CA ASP A 182 -7.26 15.85 -8.62
C ASP A 182 -5.74 16.01 -8.54
N TYR A 183 -5.05 14.89 -8.33
CA TYR A 183 -3.60 14.87 -8.17
C TYR A 183 -2.86 15.21 -9.47
N VAL A 184 -3.48 15.02 -10.64
CA VAL A 184 -2.90 15.40 -11.93
C VAL A 184 -2.95 16.92 -12.07
N GLN A 185 -4.12 17.53 -11.83
CA GLN A 185 -4.23 18.98 -11.82
C GLN A 185 -3.33 19.61 -10.76
N ARG A 186 -3.25 19.02 -9.56
CA ARG A 186 -2.38 19.51 -8.48
C ARG A 186 -0.91 19.44 -8.87
N TYR A 187 -0.50 18.37 -9.55
CA TYR A 187 0.86 18.24 -10.08
C TYR A 187 1.15 19.33 -11.12
N ASP A 188 0.23 19.55 -12.07
CA ASP A 188 0.38 20.58 -13.11
C ASP A 188 0.48 22.00 -12.50
N GLU A 189 -0.34 22.32 -11.50
CA GLU A 189 -0.32 23.62 -10.78
C GLU A 189 0.99 23.84 -10.01
N ILE A 190 1.58 22.79 -9.44
CA ILE A 190 2.82 22.91 -8.64
C ILE A 190 4.05 22.94 -9.53
N VAL A 191 4.07 22.11 -10.59
CA VAL A 191 5.28 21.84 -11.38
C VAL A 191 5.35 22.68 -12.65
N LEU A 192 4.22 22.93 -13.30
CA LEU A 192 4.17 23.57 -14.63
C LEU A 192 3.72 25.04 -14.59
N GLY A 193 3.00 25.46 -13.54
CA GLY A 193 2.57 26.84 -13.32
C GLY A 193 1.24 27.19 -13.99
#